data_AF-C6SXZ8-F1
#
_entry.id   AF-C6SXZ8-F1
#
_cell.length_a   1.000
_cell.length_b   1.000
_cell.length_c   1.000
_cell.angle_alpha   90.00
_cell.angle_beta   90.00
_cell.angle_gamma   90.00
#
_symmetry.space_group_name_H-M   'P 1'
#
loop_
_entity.id
_entity.type
_entity.pdbx_description
1 polymer ?
#
loop_
_entity_poly.entity_id
_entity_poly.type
_entity_poly.pdbx_seq_one_letter_code
_entity_poly.pdbx_strand_id
1 'polypeptide(L)'
;MGPNAAAAKQAEKLRIDGNTYFKKDRFGAAIDAYTEAITLCPNVPVYWTNRALCHLKRNDWERVEEDSRKAIQLDSNSVKAHYILGLALLQRQESVKGIKELEKALDLGRGANPKGYMVEEIWQELAKAKYLEWERLSSKRSWELQCLKYVFLVIVRPII
;
A
#
# COMPACT_ATOMS: atom_id res chain seq x y z
N MET A 1 3.72 -32.42 22.69
CA MET A 1 3.69 -31.14 21.96
C MET A 1 2.42 -31.13 21.14
N GLY A 2 1.48 -30.22 21.42
CA GLY A 2 0.16 -30.24 20.76
C GLY A 2 0.25 -30.00 19.25
N PRO A 3 -0.74 -30.46 18.46
CA PRO A 3 -0.75 -30.38 16.99
C PRO A 3 -0.53 -28.95 16.45
N ASN A 4 -0.91 -27.93 17.24
CA ASN A 4 -0.74 -26.52 16.89
C ASN A 4 0.73 -26.05 16.87
N ALA A 5 1.60 -26.61 17.72
CA ALA A 5 3.01 -26.18 17.80
C ALA A 5 3.84 -26.69 16.60
N ALA A 6 3.52 -27.87 16.08
CA ALA A 6 4.16 -28.41 14.89
C ALA A 6 3.76 -27.62 13.64
N ALA A 7 2.48 -27.27 13.49
CA ALA A 7 1.98 -26.42 12.41
C ALA A 7 2.63 -25.03 12.42
N ALA A 8 2.73 -24.39 13.59
CA ALA A 8 3.39 -23.09 13.72
C ALA A 8 4.88 -23.14 13.35
N LYS A 9 5.60 -24.19 13.77
CA LYS A 9 7.01 -24.39 13.40
C LYS A 9 7.17 -24.59 11.89
N GLN A 10 6.25 -25.33 11.27
CA GLN A 10 6.25 -25.54 9.82
C GLN A 10 5.91 -24.27 9.06
N ALA A 11 4.91 -23.49 9.50
CA ALA A 11 4.55 -22.21 8.90
C ALA A 11 5.73 -21.22 8.96
N GLU A 12 6.49 -21.24 10.06
CA GLU A 12 7.66 -20.40 10.20
C GLU A 12 8.82 -20.82 9.27
N LYS A 13 9.01 -22.12 9.05
CA LYS A 13 9.94 -22.61 8.03
C LYS A 13 9.54 -22.13 6.63
N LEU A 14 8.26 -22.25 6.29
CA LEU A 14 7.71 -21.77 5.01
C LEU A 14 7.89 -20.24 4.85
N ARG A 15 7.76 -19.47 5.93
CA ARG A 15 8.09 -18.02 5.91
C ARG A 15 9.55 -17.78 5.56
N ILE A 16 10.48 -18.56 6.14
CA ILE A 16 11.92 -18.44 5.87
C ILE A 16 12.23 -18.84 4.41
N ASP A 17 11.62 -19.90 3.91
CA ASP A 17 11.75 -20.34 2.53
C ASP A 17 11.21 -19.27 1.56
N GLY A 18 10.03 -18.71 1.86
CA GLY A 18 9.44 -17.58 1.14
C GLY A 18 10.36 -16.34 1.10
N ASN A 19 11.00 -15.99 2.23
CA ASN A 19 11.99 -14.91 2.26
C ASN A 19 13.21 -15.21 1.39
N THR A 20 13.63 -16.47 1.35
CA THR A 20 14.76 -16.93 0.53
C THR A 20 14.43 -16.85 -0.96
N TYR A 21 13.23 -17.25 -1.35
CA TYR A 21 12.76 -17.09 -2.74
C TYR A 21 12.61 -15.62 -3.12
N PHE A 22 12.09 -14.78 -2.22
CA PHE A 22 11.97 -13.34 -2.44
C PHE A 22 13.33 -12.68 -2.72
N LYS A 23 14.37 -13.02 -1.94
CA LYS A 23 15.74 -12.52 -2.16
C LYS A 23 16.37 -12.98 -3.47
N LYS A 24 15.84 -14.05 -4.08
CA LYS A 24 16.28 -14.59 -5.38
C LYS A 24 15.38 -14.10 -6.53
N ASP A 25 14.54 -13.09 -6.29
CA ASP A 25 13.53 -12.56 -7.23
C ASP A 25 12.54 -13.62 -7.76
N ARG A 26 12.42 -14.76 -7.08
CA ARG A 26 11.46 -15.83 -7.41
C ARG A 26 10.12 -15.57 -6.73
N PHE A 27 9.45 -14.49 -7.14
CA PHE A 27 8.23 -14.02 -6.47
C PHE A 27 7.07 -15.02 -6.50
N GLY A 28 6.93 -15.82 -7.56
CA GLY A 28 5.91 -16.88 -7.62
C GLY A 28 6.09 -17.92 -6.52
N ALA A 29 7.29 -18.51 -6.43
CA ALA A 29 7.61 -19.49 -5.38
C ALA A 29 7.54 -18.90 -3.96
N ALA A 30 7.86 -17.60 -3.81
CA ALA A 30 7.69 -16.91 -2.54
C ALA A 30 6.20 -16.79 -2.15
N ILE A 31 5.33 -16.44 -3.11
CA ILE A 31 3.87 -16.38 -2.90
C ILE A 31 3.32 -17.74 -2.49
N ASP A 32 3.75 -18.82 -3.15
CA ASP A 32 3.30 -20.18 -2.83
C ASP A 32 3.70 -20.56 -1.39
N ALA A 33 4.96 -20.33 -1.02
CA ALA A 33 5.47 -20.61 0.33
C ALA A 33 4.74 -19.79 1.41
N TYR A 34 4.48 -18.49 1.18
CA TYR A 34 3.69 -17.69 2.11
C TYR A 34 2.23 -18.11 2.18
N THR A 35 1.65 -18.56 1.06
CA THR A 35 0.28 -19.06 1.02
C THR A 35 0.15 -20.33 1.85
N GLU A 36 1.09 -21.26 1.75
CA GLU A 36 1.15 -22.44 2.63
C GLU A 36 1.36 -22.05 4.10
N ALA A 37 2.19 -21.04 4.39
CA ALA A 37 2.35 -20.55 5.77
C ALA A 37 1.04 -19.98 6.32
N ILE A 38 0.28 -19.26 5.49
CA ILE A 38 -1.04 -18.71 5.83
C ILE A 38 -2.07 -19.82 6.04
N THR A 39 -2.08 -20.88 5.22
CA THR A 39 -3.04 -21.98 5.41
C THR A 39 -2.82 -22.72 6.73
N LEU A 40 -1.57 -22.87 7.16
CA LEU A 40 -1.22 -23.46 8.45
C LEU A 40 -1.51 -22.50 9.62
N CYS A 41 -1.23 -21.22 9.46
CA CYS A 41 -1.29 -20.21 10.51
C CYS A 41 -1.81 -18.87 9.96
N PRO A 42 -3.14 -18.70 9.83
CA PRO A 42 -3.72 -17.53 9.16
C PRO A 42 -3.65 -16.23 10.00
N ASN A 43 -3.42 -16.35 11.31
CA ASN A 43 -3.46 -15.21 12.23
C ASN A 43 -2.11 -14.50 12.40
N VAL A 44 -1.12 -14.80 11.55
CA VAL A 44 0.21 -14.19 11.63
C VAL A 44 0.33 -13.07 10.58
N PRO A 45 0.32 -11.78 10.98
CA PRO A 45 0.28 -10.63 10.05
C PRO A 45 1.49 -10.56 9.11
N VAL A 46 2.64 -11.08 9.55
CA VAL A 46 3.91 -11.05 8.80
C VAL A 46 3.80 -11.84 7.49
N TYR A 47 3.07 -12.97 7.48
CA TYR A 47 2.93 -13.78 6.27
C TYR A 47 2.15 -13.05 5.18
N TRP A 48 1.05 -12.39 5.57
CA TRP A 48 0.24 -11.54 4.69
C TRP A 48 1.06 -10.36 4.15
N THR A 49 1.79 -9.66 5.01
CA THR A 49 2.60 -8.50 4.60
C THR A 49 3.71 -8.90 3.63
N ASN A 50 4.33 -10.06 3.84
CA ASN A 50 5.38 -10.55 2.95
C ASN A 50 4.83 -11.06 1.62
N ARG A 51 3.65 -11.67 1.60
CA ARG A 51 2.96 -12.03 0.36
C ARG A 51 2.52 -10.79 -0.42
N ALA A 52 1.97 -9.78 0.26
CA ALA A 52 1.64 -8.49 -0.33
C ALA A 52 2.86 -7.84 -1.01
N LEU A 53 4.03 -7.90 -0.38
CA LEU A 53 5.27 -7.39 -0.98
C LEU A 53 5.66 -8.14 -2.27
N CYS A 54 5.41 -9.45 -2.34
CA CYS A 54 5.64 -10.23 -3.56
C CYS A 54 4.66 -9.81 -4.67
N HIS A 55 3.39 -9.60 -4.35
CA HIS A 55 2.39 -9.08 -5.29
C HIS A 55 2.74 -7.66 -5.76
N LEU A 56 3.30 -6.82 -4.89
CA LEU A 56 3.76 -5.48 -5.23
C LEU A 56 4.89 -5.54 -6.26
N LYS A 57 5.87 -6.45 -6.09
CA LYS A 57 6.93 -6.65 -7.10
C LYS A 57 6.41 -7.18 -8.44
N ARG A 58 5.22 -7.77 -8.46
CA ARG A 58 4.53 -8.24 -9.67
C ARG A 58 3.51 -7.23 -10.22
N ASN A 59 3.37 -6.05 -9.61
CA ASN A 59 2.36 -5.04 -9.93
C ASN A 59 0.91 -5.57 -9.84
N ASP A 60 0.65 -6.56 -8.99
CA ASP A 60 -0.67 -7.16 -8.77
C ASP A 60 -1.42 -6.40 -7.66
N TRP A 61 -1.78 -5.15 -7.94
CA TRP A 61 -2.22 -4.16 -6.95
C TRP A 61 -3.50 -4.56 -6.20
N GLU A 62 -4.38 -5.35 -6.82
CA GLU A 62 -5.60 -5.83 -6.18
C GLU A 62 -5.27 -6.78 -5.02
N ARG A 63 -4.37 -7.74 -5.27
CA ARG A 63 -3.92 -8.67 -4.22
C ARG A 63 -3.05 -8.00 -3.18
N VAL A 64 -2.27 -6.99 -3.57
CA VAL A 64 -1.52 -6.16 -2.60
C VAL A 64 -2.48 -5.52 -1.61
N GLU A 65 -3.57 -4.93 -2.10
CA GLU A 65 -4.58 -4.31 -1.25
C GLU A 65 -5.24 -5.33 -0.31
N GLU A 66 -5.69 -6.47 -0.85
CA GLU A 66 -6.35 -7.52 -0.07
C GLU A 66 -5.46 -8.03 1.08
N ASP A 67 -4.22 -8.42 0.76
CA ASP A 67 -3.27 -8.94 1.74
C ASP A 67 -2.85 -7.89 2.77
N SER A 68 -2.66 -6.64 2.34
CA SER A 68 -2.29 -5.56 3.26
C SER A 68 -3.42 -5.21 4.20
N ARG A 69 -4.67 -5.18 3.72
CA ARG A 69 -5.85 -5.00 4.58
C ARG A 69 -5.97 -6.14 5.58
N LYS A 70 -5.72 -7.38 5.17
CA LYS A 70 -5.75 -8.53 6.09
C LYS A 70 -4.64 -8.44 7.14
N ALA A 71 -3.43 -8.03 6.75
CA ALA A 71 -2.34 -7.78 7.69
C ALA A 71 -2.70 -6.69 8.72
N ILE A 72 -3.30 -5.57 8.28
CA ILE A 72 -3.74 -4.47 9.16
C ILE A 72 -4.87 -4.91 10.11
N GLN A 73 -5.77 -5.79 9.67
CA GLN A 73 -6.80 -6.35 10.55
C GLN A 73 -6.20 -7.19 11.69
N LEU A 74 -5.08 -7.88 11.42
CA LEU A 74 -4.38 -8.71 12.40
C LEU A 74 -3.43 -7.89 13.28
N ASP A 75 -2.77 -6.89 12.71
CA ASP A 75 -1.88 -5.94 13.39
C ASP A 75 -2.07 -4.53 12.82
N SER A 76 -2.84 -3.73 13.54
CA SER A 76 -3.18 -2.35 13.16
C SER A 76 -2.02 -1.37 13.29
N ASN A 77 -0.91 -1.79 13.89
CA ASN A 77 0.28 -0.96 14.12
C ASN A 77 1.42 -1.31 13.16
N SER A 78 1.16 -2.18 12.18
CA SER A 78 2.15 -2.57 11.19
C SER A 78 2.44 -1.42 10.22
N VAL A 79 3.58 -0.75 10.43
CA VAL A 79 4.12 0.30 9.53
C VAL A 79 4.17 -0.19 8.09
N LYS A 80 4.71 -1.40 7.88
CA LYS A 80 4.90 -1.99 6.55
C LYS A 80 3.58 -2.30 5.85
N ALA A 81 2.57 -2.78 6.57
CA ALA A 81 1.27 -3.07 5.98
C ALA A 81 0.54 -1.79 5.56
N HIS A 82 0.56 -0.74 6.39
CA HIS A 82 0.01 0.57 6.04
C HIS A 82 0.73 1.21 4.85
N TYR A 83 2.06 1.12 4.80
CA TYR A 83 2.86 1.62 3.68
C TYR A 83 2.49 0.93 2.35
N ILE A 84 2.49 -0.40 2.34
CA ILE A 84 2.18 -1.19 1.14
C ILE A 84 0.74 -0.95 0.67
N LEU A 85 -0.22 -0.83 1.60
CA LEU A 85 -1.61 -0.48 1.26
C LEU A 85 -1.70 0.92 0.64
N GLY A 86 -0.98 1.89 1.21
CA GLY A 86 -0.90 3.25 0.68
C GLY A 86 -0.45 3.26 -0.78
N LEU A 87 0.65 2.57 -1.10
CA LEU A 87 1.15 2.44 -2.47
C LEU A 87 0.13 1.80 -3.43
N ALA A 88 -0.54 0.73 -3.01
CA ALA A 88 -1.55 0.06 -3.83
C ALA A 88 -2.73 1.00 -4.16
N LEU A 89 -3.20 1.76 -3.16
CA LEU A 89 -4.31 2.71 -3.35
C LEU A 89 -3.92 3.89 -4.25
N LEU A 90 -2.69 4.40 -4.13
CA LEU A 90 -2.19 5.43 -5.04
C LEU A 90 -2.18 4.93 -6.49
N GLN A 91 -1.73 3.70 -6.72
CA GLN A 91 -1.71 3.12 -8.05
C GLN A 91 -3.11 2.86 -8.63
N ARG A 92 -4.08 2.57 -7.77
CA ARG A 92 -5.51 2.45 -8.14
C ARG A 92 -6.21 3.80 -8.37
N GLN A 93 -5.47 4.92 -8.35
CA GLN A 93 -6.00 6.29 -8.44
C GLN A 93 -6.90 6.69 -7.27
N GLU A 94 -6.86 5.95 -6.16
CA GLU A 94 -7.55 6.29 -4.92
C GLU A 94 -6.64 7.16 -4.03
N SER A 95 -6.12 8.25 -4.61
CA SER A 95 -5.04 9.08 -4.05
C SER A 95 -5.31 9.53 -2.62
N VAL A 96 -6.54 9.98 -2.32
CA VAL A 96 -6.93 10.47 -0.99
C VAL A 96 -6.82 9.36 0.07
N LYS A 97 -7.26 8.14 -0.25
CA LYS A 97 -7.15 7.01 0.67
C LYS A 97 -5.70 6.56 0.81
N GLY A 98 -4.95 6.51 -0.29
CA GLY A 98 -3.53 6.15 -0.29
C GLY A 98 -2.68 7.10 0.57
N ILE A 99 -2.87 8.42 0.41
CA ILE A 99 -2.21 9.45 1.22
C ILE A 99 -2.49 9.23 2.71
N LYS A 100 -3.74 8.95 3.08
CA LYS A 100 -4.12 8.71 4.49
C LYS A 100 -3.41 7.49 5.09
N GLU A 101 -3.29 6.40 4.33
CA GLU A 101 -2.59 5.20 4.81
C GLU A 101 -1.07 5.43 4.92
N LEU A 102 -0.48 6.18 3.98
CA LEU A 102 0.93 6.60 4.05
C LEU A 102 1.21 7.52 5.25
N GLU A 103 0.30 8.45 5.56
CA GLU A 103 0.39 9.29 6.77
C GLU A 103 0.39 8.42 8.03
N LYS A 104 -0.54 7.46 8.12
CA LYS A 104 -0.59 6.54 9.24
C LYS A 104 0.68 5.69 9.36
N ALA A 105 1.22 5.20 8.23
CA ALA A 105 2.48 4.48 8.22
C ALA A 105 3.64 5.36 8.73
N LEU A 106 3.68 6.63 8.33
CA LEU A 106 4.70 7.58 8.75
C LEU A 106 4.64 7.87 10.25
N ASP A 107 3.44 8.08 10.78
CA ASP A 107 3.22 8.35 12.21
C ASP A 107 3.66 7.16 13.08
N LEU A 108 3.26 5.95 12.70
CA LEU A 108 3.68 4.71 13.36
C LEU A 108 5.20 4.49 13.26
N GLY A 109 5.78 4.76 12.08
CA GLY A 109 7.21 4.60 11.83
C GLY A 109 8.06 5.57 12.64
N ARG A 110 7.62 6.84 12.77
CA ARG A 110 8.28 7.84 13.63
C ARG A 110 8.23 7.47 15.10
N GLY A 111 7.12 6.90 15.56
CA GLY A 111 7.01 6.40 16.94
C GLY A 111 8.00 5.27 17.25
N ALA A 112 8.24 4.38 16.28
CA ALA A 112 9.13 3.23 16.46
C ALA A 112 10.62 3.57 16.24
N ASN A 113 10.96 4.22 15.13
CA ASN A 113 12.32 4.66 14.80
C ASN A 113 12.28 5.87 13.84
N PRO A 114 12.40 7.11 14.34
CA PRO A 114 12.30 8.32 13.54
C PRO A 114 13.31 8.45 12.39
N LYS A 115 14.47 7.78 12.48
CA LYS A 115 15.54 7.83 11.49
C LYS A 115 15.70 6.53 10.70
N GLY A 116 14.68 5.67 10.71
CA GLY A 116 14.69 4.44 9.92
C GLY A 116 14.58 4.72 8.42
N TYR A 117 15.27 3.93 7.59
CA TYR A 117 15.20 4.01 6.12
C TYR A 117 13.75 4.00 5.59
N MET A 118 12.88 3.23 6.24
CA MET A 118 11.47 3.12 5.87
C MET A 118 10.70 4.43 6.12
N VAL A 119 11.05 5.20 7.15
CA VAL A 119 10.40 6.49 7.44
C VAL A 119 10.74 7.52 6.37
N GLU A 120 11.99 7.54 5.92
CA GLU A 120 12.42 8.41 4.82
C GLU A 120 11.73 8.03 3.51
N GLU A 121 11.69 6.75 3.17
CA GLU A 121 11.00 6.23 1.98
C GLU A 121 9.50 6.57 2.00
N ILE A 122 8.81 6.32 3.12
CA ILE A 122 7.40 6.69 3.29
C ILE A 122 7.20 8.19 3.10
N TRP A 123 8.08 9.02 3.67
CA TRP A 123 7.97 10.47 3.55
C TRP A 123 8.13 10.95 2.10
N GLN A 124 9.08 10.39 1.35
CA GLN A 124 9.28 10.72 -0.06
C GLN A 124 8.06 10.37 -0.90
N GLU A 125 7.51 9.15 -0.72
CA GLU A 125 6.31 8.72 -1.45
C GLU A 125 5.07 9.53 -1.04
N LEU A 126 4.92 9.87 0.24
CA LEU A 126 3.85 10.73 0.72
C LEU A 126 3.93 12.15 0.12
N ALA A 127 5.13 12.73 0.07
CA ALA A 127 5.33 14.05 -0.50
C ALA A 127 4.99 14.07 -2.00
N LYS A 128 5.46 13.05 -2.74
CA LYS A 128 5.13 12.87 -4.16
C LYS A 128 3.62 12.71 -4.37
N ALA A 129 2.95 11.88 -3.58
CA ALA A 129 1.52 11.66 -3.67
C ALA A 129 0.71 12.95 -3.42
N LYS A 130 1.09 13.73 -2.40
CA LYS A 130 0.46 15.03 -2.10
C LYS A 130 0.69 16.05 -3.21
N TYR A 131 1.89 16.09 -3.78
CA TYR A 131 2.20 16.96 -4.92
C TYR A 131 1.32 16.63 -6.14
N LEU A 132 1.25 15.35 -6.52
CA LEU A 132 0.43 14.91 -7.66
C LEU A 132 -1.06 15.21 -7.45
N GLU A 133 -1.56 15.02 -6.23
CA GLU A 133 -2.95 15.35 -5.91
C GLU A 133 -3.22 16.85 -5.99
N TRP A 134 -2.29 17.68 -5.49
CA TRP A 134 -2.38 19.13 -5.62
C TRP A 134 -2.35 19.58 -7.10
N GLU A 135 -1.47 19.00 -7.91
CA GLU A 135 -1.37 19.30 -9.34
C GLU A 135 -2.67 18.93 -10.09
N ARG A 136 -3.23 17.75 -9.78
CA ARG A 136 -4.52 17.29 -10.31
C ARG A 136 -5.66 18.25 -9.97
N LEU A 137 -5.76 18.65 -8.71
CA LEU A 137 -6.79 19.58 -8.24
C LEU A 137 -6.61 20.98 -8.83
N SER A 138 -5.37 21.46 -8.93
CA SER A 138 -5.04 22.76 -9.52
C SER A 138 -5.39 22.81 -11.00
N SER A 139 -5.06 21.74 -11.74
CA SER A 139 -5.42 21.59 -13.16
C SER A 139 -6.93 21.57 -13.36
N LYS A 140 -7.65 20.81 -12.53
CA LYS A 140 -9.12 20.76 -12.55
C LYS A 140 -9.75 22.14 -12.31
N ARG A 141 -9.28 22.86 -11.28
CA ARG A 141 -9.76 24.22 -10.96
C ARG A 141 -9.50 25.21 -12.10
N SER A 142 -8.31 25.14 -12.71
CA SER A 142 -7.96 25.99 -13.86
C SER A 142 -8.89 25.75 -15.04
N TRP A 143 -9.14 24.48 -15.36
CA TRP A 143 -10.07 24.08 -16.42
C TRP A 143 -11.50 24.56 -16.15
N GLU A 144 -12.02 24.36 -14.93
CA GLU A 144 -13.34 24.84 -14.53
C GLU A 144 -13.47 26.37 -14.72
N LEU A 145 -12.48 27.15 -14.27
CA LEU A 145 -12.47 28.60 -14.45
C LEU A 145 -12.46 29.01 -15.93
N GLN A 146 -11.74 28.28 -16.78
CA GLN A 146 -11.72 28.54 -18.22
C GLN A 146 -13.08 28.24 -18.86
N CYS A 147 -13.72 27.12 -18.49
CA CYS A 147 -15.08 26.80 -18.93
C CYS A 147 -16.09 27.87 -18.50
N LEU A 148 -16.03 28.32 -17.24
CA LEU A 148 -16.89 29.40 -16.72
C LEU A 148 -16.71 30.71 -17.51
N LYS A 149 -15.47 31.11 -17.80
CA LYS A 149 -15.17 32.28 -18.65
C LYS A 149 -15.76 32.14 -20.04
N TYR A 150 -15.61 30.96 -20.66
CA TYR A 150 -16.15 30.69 -22.00
C TYR A 150 -17.68 30.75 -22.01
N VAL A 151 -18.34 30.12 -21.03
CA VAL A 151 -19.80 30.17 -20.86
C VAL A 151 -20.28 31.60 -20.69
N PHE A 152 -19.62 32.41 -19.87
CA PHE A 152 -19.97 33.83 -19.70
C PHE A 152 -19.81 34.63 -21.00
N LEU A 153 -18.74 34.40 -21.75
CA LEU A 153 -18.48 35.08 -23.03
C LEU A 153 -19.49 34.70 -24.14
N VAL A 154 -19.96 33.46 -24.16
CA VAL A 154 -20.82 32.93 -25.24
C VAL A 154 -22.31 33.06 -24.90
N ILE A 155 -22.71 32.86 -23.64
CA ILE A 155 -24.13 32.83 -23.23
C ILE A 155 -24.60 34.19 -22.70
N VAL A 156 -23.74 34.96 -22.04
CA VAL A 156 -24.15 36.19 -21.33
C VAL A 156 -23.80 37.46 -22.12
N ARG A 157 -23.26 37.34 -23.34
CA ARG A 157 -23.14 38.51 -24.23
C ARG A 157 -24.54 38.99 -24.63
N PRO A 158 -24.92 40.25 -24.31
CA PRO A 158 -26.21 40.78 -24.74
C PRO A 158 -26.25 40.82 -26.27
N ILE A 159 -27.36 40.36 -26.85
CA ILE A 159 -27.75 40.76 -28.20
C ILE A 159 -27.95 42.28 -28.13
N ILE A 160 -27.05 43.02 -28.76
CA ILE A 160 -27.20 44.46 -29.00
C ILE A 160 -28.39 44.66 -29.95
#